data_AF-A8ZMN1-F1
#
_entry.id   AF-A8ZMN1-F1
#
_cell.length_a   1.000
_cell.length_b   1.000
_cell.length_c   1.000
_cell.angle_alpha   90.00
_cell.angle_beta   90.00
_cell.angle_gamma   90.00
#
_symmetry.space_group_name_H-M   'P 1'
#
loop_
_entity.id
_entity.type
_entity.pdbx_description
1 polymer ?
#
loop_
_entity_poly.entity_id
_entity_poly.type
_entity_poly.pdbx_seq_one_letter_code
_entity_poly.pdbx_strand_id
1 'polypeptide(L)'
;MPTPEAVDQTAWFVEVQFQRDPVFYQRFFSEIYLYLNLHPNTIDWQAVVIYPKRSIETDYPHVYRANLNSYQVHRVYLEDLDESVDSLGVGLMQLIVADSGDTATQAQALLSRVQPQEQTNPRFAAIMELIETIVVYKFPQLSREEIESMLGLSELKQTKVYQEALDEGRQEEGQSLILRLLTRRIGDVAPELRSQIRALSLVQIEALGEALPDFKQPADLVNWLQDHRSE
;
A
#
# COMPACT_ATOMS: atom_id res chain seq x y z
N MET A 1 9.65 -13.09 -18.59
CA MET A 1 10.49 -13.91 -19.48
C MET A 1 11.06 -13.01 -20.57
N PRO A 2 12.30 -13.26 -21.03
CA PRO A 2 12.84 -12.57 -22.18
C PRO A 2 11.94 -12.85 -23.40
N THR A 3 11.70 -11.81 -24.21
CA THR A 3 10.97 -11.98 -25.47
C THR A 3 11.85 -12.73 -26.47
N PRO A 4 11.26 -13.42 -27.48
CA PRO A 4 12.03 -14.13 -28.50
C PRO A 4 13.04 -13.25 -29.25
N GLU A 5 12.83 -11.93 -29.26
CA GLU A 5 13.68 -10.93 -29.91
C GLU A 5 14.69 -10.28 -28.96
N ALA A 6 14.70 -10.65 -27.67
CA ALA A 6 15.62 -10.08 -26.70
C ALA A 6 17.07 -10.48 -26.99
N VAL A 7 17.97 -9.50 -26.96
CA VAL A 7 19.43 -9.68 -27.15
C VAL A 7 20.03 -10.54 -26.04
N ASP A 8 19.47 -10.43 -24.82
CA ASP A 8 19.77 -11.29 -23.68
C ASP A 8 18.59 -12.22 -23.41
N GLN A 9 18.85 -13.53 -23.48
CA GLN A 9 17.87 -14.60 -23.27
C GLN A 9 17.93 -15.20 -21.86
N THR A 10 18.64 -14.54 -20.94
CA THR A 10 18.73 -14.95 -19.54
C THR A 10 17.38 -14.86 -18.85
N ALA A 11 16.96 -15.96 -18.20
CA ALA A 11 15.77 -15.97 -17.37
C ALA A 11 16.10 -15.38 -15.99
N TRP A 12 15.43 -14.28 -15.62
CA TRP A 12 15.58 -13.65 -14.31
C TRP A 12 14.44 -14.04 -13.36
N PHE A 13 14.81 -14.56 -12.20
CA PHE A 13 13.92 -14.85 -11.09
C PHE A 13 14.15 -13.79 -10.01
N VAL A 14 13.12 -13.01 -9.67
CA VAL A 14 13.25 -11.94 -8.68
C VAL A 14 12.23 -12.18 -7.59
N GLU A 15 12.70 -12.20 -6.35
CA GLU A 15 11.88 -12.43 -5.17
C GLU A 15 12.17 -11.40 -4.10
N VAL A 16 11.12 -10.93 -3.42
CA VAL A 16 11.22 -9.97 -2.31
C VAL A 16 10.78 -10.66 -1.02
N GLN A 17 11.69 -10.76 -0.05
CA GLN A 17 11.47 -11.49 1.20
C GLN A 17 11.50 -10.56 2.40
N PHE A 18 10.32 -10.06 2.79
CA PHE A 18 10.16 -9.12 3.92
C PHE A 18 9.89 -9.81 5.26
N GLN A 19 9.75 -11.14 5.25
CA GLN A 19 9.52 -11.93 6.45
C GLN A 19 10.45 -13.13 6.47
N ARG A 20 10.77 -13.61 7.68
CA ARG A 20 11.53 -14.85 7.84
C ARG A 20 10.68 -16.04 7.39
N ASP A 21 11.13 -16.71 6.33
CA ASP A 21 10.56 -17.96 5.85
C ASP A 21 11.64 -19.06 5.89
N PRO A 22 11.56 -20.00 6.87
CA PRO A 22 12.56 -21.05 7.05
C PRO A 22 12.70 -22.03 5.89
N VAL A 23 11.69 -22.15 5.03
CA VAL A 23 11.69 -23.08 3.89
C VAL A 23 11.84 -22.34 2.56
N PHE A 24 12.09 -21.03 2.61
CA PHE A 24 12.18 -20.18 1.43
C PHE A 24 13.10 -20.74 0.34
N TYR A 25 14.37 -20.97 0.67
CA TYR A 25 15.35 -21.44 -0.32
C TYR A 25 15.00 -22.81 -0.92
N GLN A 26 14.33 -23.67 -0.15
CA GLN A 26 13.82 -24.94 -0.68
C GLN A 26 12.77 -24.71 -1.75
N ARG A 27 11.76 -23.88 -1.46
CA ARG A 27 10.69 -23.54 -2.41
C ARG A 27 11.29 -22.85 -3.64
N PHE A 28 12.10 -21.82 -3.41
CA PHE A 28 12.67 -20.98 -4.45
C PHE A 28 13.50 -21.77 -5.46
N PHE A 29 14.45 -22.59 -5.00
CA PHE A 29 15.25 -23.40 -5.92
C PHE A 29 14.44 -24.51 -6.58
N SER A 30 13.48 -25.12 -5.88
CA SER A 30 12.59 -26.12 -6.48
C SER A 30 11.78 -25.55 -7.64
N GLU A 31 11.25 -24.34 -7.49
CA GLU A 31 10.50 -23.64 -8.53
C GLU A 31 11.38 -23.24 -9.71
N ILE A 32 12.58 -22.73 -9.47
CA ILE A 32 13.55 -22.42 -10.54
C ILE A 32 13.90 -23.68 -11.33
N TYR A 33 14.23 -24.79 -10.67
CA TYR A 33 14.58 -26.01 -11.39
C TYR A 33 13.39 -26.65 -12.09
N LEU A 34 12.19 -26.56 -11.51
CA LEU A 34 10.97 -26.98 -12.19
C LEU A 34 10.74 -26.15 -13.45
N TYR A 35 10.93 -24.83 -13.37
CA TYR A 35 10.84 -23.94 -14.52
C TYR A 35 11.83 -24.36 -15.61
N LEU A 36 13.11 -24.57 -15.27
CA LEU A 36 14.14 -24.93 -16.24
C LEU A 36 13.84 -26.28 -16.91
N ASN A 37 13.22 -27.21 -16.17
CA ASN A 37 12.75 -28.48 -16.72
C ASN A 37 11.58 -28.30 -17.70
N LEU A 38 10.66 -27.36 -17.43
CA LEU A 38 9.53 -27.04 -18.31
C LEU A 38 9.95 -26.20 -19.54
N HIS A 39 11.07 -25.50 -19.44
CA HIS A 39 11.59 -24.61 -20.48
C HIS A 39 13.02 -25.01 -20.90
N PRO A 40 13.19 -26.16 -21.59
CA PRO A 40 14.52 -26.71 -21.91
C PRO A 40 15.37 -25.83 -22.85
N ASN A 41 14.77 -24.82 -23.49
CA ASN A 41 15.46 -23.87 -24.36
C ASN A 41 16.02 -22.66 -23.60
N THR A 42 15.86 -22.59 -22.27
CA THR A 42 16.46 -21.51 -21.46
C THR A 42 17.98 -21.55 -21.58
N ILE A 43 18.57 -20.45 -22.03
CA ILE A 43 20.00 -20.36 -22.33
C ILE A 43 20.83 -20.16 -21.06
N ASP A 44 20.37 -19.29 -20.18
CA ASP A 44 20.97 -19.03 -18.86
C ASP A 44 19.88 -18.57 -17.88
N TRP A 45 20.20 -18.57 -16.59
CA TRP A 45 19.35 -18.05 -15.54
C TRP A 45 20.13 -17.28 -14.48
N GLN A 46 19.45 -16.30 -13.91
CA GLN A 46 19.92 -15.50 -12.79
C GLN A 46 18.78 -15.34 -11.78
N ALA A 47 19.13 -15.28 -10.50
CA ALA A 47 18.18 -15.09 -9.42
C ALA A 47 18.61 -13.91 -8.55
N VAL A 48 17.66 -13.08 -8.15
CA VAL A 48 17.85 -11.97 -7.22
C VAL A 48 16.86 -12.13 -6.07
N VAL A 49 17.37 -12.19 -4.86
CA VAL A 49 16.55 -12.15 -3.64
C VAL A 49 16.81 -10.84 -2.93
N ILE A 50 15.74 -10.08 -2.71
CA ILE A 50 15.80 -8.78 -2.04
C ILE A 50 15.31 -8.95 -0.60
N TYR A 51 16.17 -8.62 0.35
CA TYR A 51 15.88 -8.61 1.79
C TYR A 51 15.88 -7.19 2.33
N PRO A 52 15.01 -6.86 3.29
CA PRO A 52 15.03 -5.55 3.95
C PRO A 52 16.30 -5.40 4.82
N LYS A 53 16.60 -6.42 5.63
CA LYS A 53 17.77 -6.51 6.51
C LYS A 53 18.32 -7.93 6.47
N ARG A 54 19.63 -8.12 6.66
CA ARG A 54 20.32 -9.43 6.75
C ARG A 54 19.74 -10.31 7.83
N SER A 55 19.25 -9.69 8.91
CA SER A 55 18.58 -10.40 9.99
C SER A 55 17.31 -11.13 9.54
N ILE A 56 16.64 -10.70 8.47
CA ILE A 56 15.44 -11.36 7.95
C ILE A 56 15.77 -12.60 7.10
N GLU A 57 16.97 -12.65 6.51
CA GLU A 57 17.43 -13.86 5.85
C GLU A 57 17.49 -14.99 6.89
N THR A 58 16.85 -16.12 6.59
CA THR A 58 16.87 -17.27 7.49
C THR A 58 18.18 -18.03 7.34
N ASP A 59 18.66 -18.63 8.43
CA ASP A 59 19.79 -19.55 8.39
C ASP A 59 19.53 -20.63 7.33
N TYR A 60 20.32 -20.58 6.27
CA TYR A 60 20.16 -21.50 5.16
C TYR A 60 20.82 -22.83 5.52
N PRO A 61 20.14 -23.96 5.30
CA PRO A 61 20.80 -25.24 5.46
C PRO A 61 21.95 -25.34 4.45
N HIS A 62 23.10 -25.83 4.92
CA HIS A 62 24.34 -25.98 4.14
C HIS A 62 24.16 -26.72 2.81
N VAL A 63 23.04 -27.42 2.62
CA VAL A 63 22.64 -28.09 1.37
C VAL A 63 22.54 -27.13 0.17
N TYR A 64 22.15 -25.87 0.36
CA TYR A 64 21.99 -24.90 -0.74
C TYR A 64 23.25 -24.06 -1.02
N ARG A 65 24.35 -24.30 -0.31
CA ARG A 65 25.59 -23.50 -0.43
C ARG A 65 26.12 -23.38 -1.87
N ALA A 66 25.95 -24.42 -2.68
CA ALA A 66 26.43 -24.42 -4.06
C ALA A 66 25.68 -23.37 -4.90
N ASN A 67 24.35 -23.28 -4.72
CA ASN A 67 23.54 -22.25 -5.34
C ASN A 67 23.84 -20.86 -4.78
N LEU A 68 23.84 -20.72 -3.46
CA LEU A 68 23.99 -19.42 -2.79
C LEU A 68 25.38 -18.79 -2.95
N ASN A 69 26.40 -19.60 -3.23
CA ASN A 69 27.76 -19.14 -3.51
C ASN A 69 28.07 -19.08 -5.02
N SER A 70 27.09 -19.38 -5.88
CA SER A 70 27.25 -19.25 -7.32
C SER A 70 27.12 -17.80 -7.77
N TYR A 71 27.67 -17.48 -8.93
CA TYR A 71 27.48 -16.18 -9.58
C TYR A 71 26.06 -15.97 -10.14
N GLN A 72 25.19 -16.97 -10.07
CA GLN A 72 23.82 -16.90 -10.59
C GLN A 72 22.81 -16.41 -9.54
N VAL A 73 23.17 -16.42 -8.25
CA VAL A 73 22.26 -16.06 -7.17
C VAL A 73 22.79 -14.83 -6.43
N HIS A 74 22.05 -13.74 -6.53
CA HIS A 74 22.38 -12.45 -5.93
C HIS A 74 21.45 -12.19 -4.76
N ARG A 75 22.04 -11.89 -3.60
CA ARG A 75 21.29 -11.47 -2.41
C ARG A 75 21.55 -9.99 -2.20
N VAL A 76 20.49 -9.20 -2.33
CA VAL A 76 20.51 -7.76 -2.16
C VAL A 76 19.85 -7.42 -0.84
N TYR A 77 20.54 -6.68 0.02
CA TYR A 77 20.01 -6.22 1.29
C TYR A 77 19.78 -4.72 1.19
N LEU A 78 18.54 -4.28 1.40
CA LEU A 78 18.17 -2.87 1.27
C LEU A 78 18.92 -1.98 2.28
N GLU A 79 19.25 -2.51 3.46
CA GLU A 79 20.09 -1.82 4.46
C GLU A 79 21.52 -1.53 4.01
N ASP A 80 22.05 -2.27 3.02
CA ASP A 80 23.41 -2.10 2.51
C ASP A 80 23.47 -1.26 1.23
N LEU A 81 22.33 -0.88 0.67
CA LEU A 81 22.28 -0.07 -0.54
C LEU A 81 22.75 1.34 -0.20
N ASP A 82 23.81 1.78 -0.89
CA ASP A 82 24.38 3.11 -0.69
C ASP A 82 23.49 4.18 -1.34
N GLU A 83 23.50 5.39 -0.80
CA GLU A 83 22.70 6.52 -1.30
C GLU A 83 23.08 6.95 -2.72
N SER A 84 24.23 6.47 -3.20
CA SER A 84 24.79 6.68 -4.54
C SER A 84 24.03 5.95 -5.66
N VAL A 85 23.10 5.06 -5.33
CA VAL A 85 22.17 4.50 -6.32
C VAL A 85 21.10 5.55 -6.65
N ASP A 86 21.28 6.22 -7.78
CA ASP A 86 20.42 7.31 -8.27
C ASP A 86 19.07 6.81 -8.85
N SER A 87 18.46 5.85 -8.16
CA SER A 87 17.16 5.28 -8.51
C SER A 87 16.14 5.60 -7.44
N LEU A 88 15.14 6.39 -7.83
CA LEU A 88 14.01 6.73 -6.97
C LEU A 88 13.29 5.48 -6.43
N GLY A 89 13.18 4.41 -7.23
CA GLY A 89 12.56 3.16 -6.80
C GLY A 89 13.34 2.46 -5.69
N VAL A 90 14.67 2.53 -5.72
CA VAL A 90 15.52 2.00 -4.65
C VAL A 90 15.33 2.80 -3.36
N GLY A 91 15.29 4.13 -3.48
CA GLY A 91 15.03 4.99 -2.34
C GLY A 91 13.67 4.76 -1.68
N LEU A 92 12.62 4.52 -2.47
CA LEU A 92 11.30 4.14 -1.95
C LEU A 92 11.34 2.81 -1.19
N MET A 93 12.07 1.82 -1.70
CA MET A 93 12.27 0.55 -1.01
C MET A 93 13.07 0.72 0.30
N GLN A 94 14.08 1.58 0.31
CA GLN A 94 14.83 1.93 1.52
C GLN A 94 13.96 2.62 2.57
N LEU A 95 13.04 3.50 2.15
CA LEU A 95 12.14 4.21 3.06
C LEU A 95 11.24 3.26 3.87
N ILE A 96 10.79 2.16 3.24
CA ILE A 96 9.98 1.13 3.91
C ILE A 96 10.76 0.49 5.08
N VAL A 97 12.07 0.31 4.94
CA VAL A 97 12.90 -0.44 5.88
C VAL A 97 13.73 0.44 6.82
N ALA A 98 13.80 1.74 6.54
CA ALA A 98 14.52 2.71 7.36
C ALA A 98 14.04 2.68 8.81
N ASP A 99 14.88 3.12 9.76
CA ASP A 99 14.41 3.30 11.12
C ASP A 99 13.66 4.64 11.25
N SER A 100 12.81 4.78 12.26
CA SER A 100 11.98 5.99 12.44
C SER A 100 12.79 7.28 12.51
N GLY A 101 14.02 7.24 13.04
CA GLY A 101 14.92 8.40 13.10
C GLY A 101 15.39 8.90 11.73
N ASP A 102 15.62 7.99 10.78
CA ASP A 102 16.19 8.32 9.47
C ASP A 102 15.11 8.53 8.40
N THR A 103 13.88 8.12 8.69
CA THR A 103 12.77 8.15 7.72
C THR A 103 12.49 9.55 7.20
N ALA A 104 12.51 10.55 8.08
CA ALA A 104 12.27 11.94 7.70
C ALA A 104 13.33 12.43 6.70
N THR A 105 14.60 12.22 7.03
CA THR A 105 15.74 12.61 6.19
C THR A 105 15.70 11.92 4.83
N GLN A 106 15.43 10.60 4.82
CA GLN A 106 15.34 9.84 3.57
C GLN A 106 14.14 10.27 2.72
N ALA A 107 12.97 10.47 3.33
CA ALA A 107 11.80 10.97 2.60
C ALA A 107 12.07 12.35 2.00
N GLN A 108 12.65 13.28 2.77
CA GLN A 108 13.03 14.61 2.28
C GLN A 108 14.07 14.52 1.15
N ALA A 109 15.04 13.62 1.24
CA ALA A 109 16.02 13.39 0.17
C ALA A 109 15.35 12.88 -1.10
N LEU A 110 14.37 11.98 -0.99
CA LEU A 110 13.59 11.51 -2.14
C LEU A 110 12.76 12.62 -2.75
N LEU A 111 12.07 13.42 -1.92
CA LEU A 111 11.27 14.56 -2.36
C LEU A 111 12.13 15.60 -3.08
N SER A 112 13.35 15.86 -2.59
CA SER A 112 14.28 16.82 -3.18
C SER A 112 14.85 16.37 -4.53
N ARG A 113 14.91 15.04 -4.78
CA ARG A 113 15.37 14.48 -6.06
C ARG A 113 14.33 14.63 -7.17
N VAL A 114 13.07 14.82 -6.82
CA VAL A 114 12.01 14.99 -7.82
C VAL A 114 11.92 16.47 -8.22
N GLN A 115 12.33 16.78 -9.46
CA GLN A 115 12.45 18.16 -9.92
C GLN A 115 11.09 18.87 -10.04
N PRO A 116 11.00 20.20 -9.80
CA PRO A 116 9.76 20.98 -9.97
C PRO A 116 9.15 20.92 -11.37
N GLN A 117 9.95 20.62 -12.40
CA GLN A 117 9.48 20.47 -13.78
C GLN A 117 8.61 19.22 -14.01
N GLU A 118 8.66 18.24 -13.10
CA GLU A 118 7.89 17.00 -13.17
C GLU A 118 6.56 17.05 -12.41
N GLN A 119 6.17 18.18 -11.80
CA GLN A 119 4.93 18.29 -11.00
C GLN A 119 3.64 17.97 -11.79
N THR A 120 3.67 18.10 -13.12
CA THR A 120 2.54 17.72 -13.99
C THR A 120 2.59 16.27 -14.48
N ASN A 121 3.66 15.54 -14.17
CA ASN A 121 3.83 14.14 -14.55
C ASN A 121 2.99 13.25 -13.62
N PRO A 122 2.09 12.38 -14.13
CA PRO A 122 1.33 11.46 -13.28
C PRO A 122 2.23 10.53 -12.44
N ARG A 123 3.48 10.28 -12.89
CA ARG A 123 4.47 9.54 -12.11
C ARG A 123 4.85 10.27 -10.82
N PHE A 124 4.98 11.61 -10.86
CA PHE A 124 5.28 12.45 -9.70
C PHE A 124 4.24 12.27 -8.60
N ALA A 125 2.96 12.39 -8.97
CA ALA A 125 1.85 12.22 -8.04
C ALA A 125 1.86 10.84 -7.38
N ALA A 126 2.13 9.78 -8.16
CA ALA A 126 2.21 8.42 -7.62
C ALA A 126 3.38 8.21 -6.63
N ILE A 127 4.52 8.88 -6.87
CA ILE A 127 5.68 8.82 -5.96
C ILE A 127 5.33 9.52 -4.64
N MET A 128 4.76 10.72 -4.71
CA MET A 128 4.31 11.47 -3.54
C MET A 128 3.32 10.67 -2.70
N GLU A 129 2.33 10.08 -3.37
CA GLU A 129 1.33 9.22 -2.74
C GLU A 129 1.98 8.02 -2.03
N LEU A 130 2.99 7.40 -2.64
CA LEU A 130 3.69 6.27 -2.02
C LEU A 130 4.54 6.68 -0.82
N ILE A 131 5.28 7.80 -0.91
CA ILE A 131 6.07 8.33 0.23
C ILE A 131 5.13 8.62 1.39
N GLU A 132 4.02 9.30 1.14
CA GLU A 132 3.03 9.59 2.18
C GLU A 132 2.47 8.31 2.80
N THR A 133 2.06 7.35 1.97
CA THR A 133 1.53 6.07 2.44
C THR A 133 2.54 5.39 3.37
N ILE A 134 3.80 5.33 2.97
CA ILE A 134 4.87 4.73 3.80
C ILE A 134 5.00 5.47 5.13
N VAL A 135 5.01 6.81 5.11
CA VAL A 135 5.18 7.64 6.33
C VAL A 135 3.99 7.50 7.27
N VAL A 136 2.74 7.55 6.77
CA VAL A 136 1.52 7.37 7.57
C VAL A 136 1.51 6.00 8.25
N TYR A 137 1.82 4.93 7.50
CA TYR A 137 1.89 3.58 8.06
C TYR A 137 2.98 3.44 9.13
N LYS A 138 4.11 4.12 8.96
CA LYS A 138 5.24 4.04 9.88
C LYS A 138 5.07 4.90 11.13
N PHE A 139 4.26 5.95 11.03
CA PHE A 139 3.99 6.90 12.10
C PHE A 139 2.48 7.04 12.36
N PRO A 140 1.78 5.98 12.77
CA PRO A 140 0.32 5.97 12.90
C PRO A 140 -0.22 6.90 14.00
N GLN A 141 0.66 7.44 14.85
CA GLN A 141 0.31 8.33 15.97
C GLN A 141 0.61 9.80 15.69
N LEU A 142 1.29 10.11 14.58
CA LEU A 142 1.58 11.51 14.24
C LEU A 142 0.35 12.15 13.61
N SER A 143 0.10 13.41 13.99
CA SER A 143 -0.90 14.22 13.32
C SER A 143 -0.44 14.59 11.92
N ARG A 144 -1.39 15.04 11.10
CA ARG A 144 -1.11 15.56 9.77
C ARG A 144 -0.09 16.70 9.80
N GLU A 145 -0.26 17.68 10.69
CA GLU A 145 0.65 18.82 10.81
C GLU A 145 2.06 18.38 11.19
N GLU A 146 2.18 17.33 12.01
CA GLU A 146 3.46 16.75 12.39
C GLU A 146 4.14 16.05 11.20
N ILE A 147 3.38 15.32 10.38
CA ILE A 147 3.89 14.69 9.14
C ILE A 147 4.28 15.75 8.10
N GLU A 148 3.47 16.80 7.90
CA GLU A 148 3.78 17.92 7.00
C GLU A 148 5.07 18.63 7.43
N SER A 149 5.20 18.91 8.72
CA SER A 149 6.40 19.49 9.33
C SER A 149 7.62 18.58 9.17
N MET A 150 7.45 17.27 9.40
CA MET A 150 8.50 16.27 9.24
C MET A 150 9.01 16.20 7.80
N LEU A 151 8.12 16.27 6.81
CA LEU A 151 8.50 16.16 5.40
C LEU A 151 8.88 17.51 4.77
N GLY A 152 8.66 18.63 5.48
CA GLY A 152 8.87 19.97 4.94
C GLY A 152 7.91 20.30 3.79
N LEU A 153 6.74 19.65 3.75
CA LEU A 153 5.75 19.76 2.68
C LEU A 153 4.56 20.61 3.12
N SER A 154 4.05 21.45 2.22
CA SER A 154 2.90 22.33 2.50
C SER A 154 1.56 21.78 1.99
N GLU A 155 1.58 20.73 1.16
CA GLU A 155 0.41 20.32 0.36
C GLU A 155 0.15 18.79 0.36
N LEU A 156 0.21 18.12 1.52
CA LEU A 156 -0.18 16.70 1.61
C LEU A 156 -1.69 16.48 1.39
N LYS A 157 -2.51 17.54 1.43
CA LYS A 157 -3.97 17.46 1.26
C LYS A 157 -4.44 16.93 -0.11
N GLN A 158 -3.55 16.86 -1.10
CA GLN A 158 -3.93 16.47 -2.46
C GLN A 158 -3.77 14.97 -2.72
N THR A 159 -3.22 14.21 -1.77
CA THR A 159 -3.02 12.78 -1.98
C THR A 159 -4.30 12.00 -1.75
N LYS A 160 -4.39 10.83 -2.39
CA LYS A 160 -5.58 9.98 -2.30
C LYS A 160 -5.81 9.45 -0.89
N VAL A 161 -4.74 9.05 -0.20
CA VAL A 161 -4.81 8.59 1.19
C VAL A 161 -5.49 9.62 2.08
N TYR A 162 -5.15 10.90 1.90
CA TYR A 162 -5.79 11.98 2.64
C TYR A 162 -7.27 12.18 2.26
N GLN A 163 -7.58 12.18 0.96
CA GLN A 163 -8.96 12.34 0.48
C GLN A 163 -9.86 11.20 0.94
N GLU A 164 -9.39 9.97 0.85
CA GLU A 164 -10.10 8.78 1.33
C GLU A 164 -10.35 8.83 2.84
N ALA A 165 -9.33 9.19 3.63
CA ALA A 165 -9.49 9.33 5.09
C ALA A 165 -10.46 10.47 5.47
N LEU A 166 -10.48 11.56 4.71
CA LEU A 166 -11.42 12.67 4.90
C LEU A 166 -12.86 12.24 4.56
N ASP A 167 -13.04 11.52 3.46
CA ASP A 167 -14.33 11.03 3.01
C ASP A 167 -14.88 9.95 3.97
N GLU A 168 -14.03 9.04 4.45
CA GLU A 168 -14.40 8.07 5.49
C GLU A 168 -14.83 8.78 6.79
N GLY A 169 -14.07 9.78 7.24
CA GLY A 169 -14.44 10.58 8.42
C GLY A 169 -15.77 11.31 8.26
N ARG A 170 -16.03 11.89 7.08
CA ARG A 170 -17.32 12.53 6.74
C ARG A 170 -18.46 11.52 6.73
N GLN A 171 -18.20 10.34 6.17
CA GLN A 171 -19.17 9.27 6.10
C GLN A 171 -19.54 8.78 7.51
N GLU A 172 -18.56 8.50 8.37
CA GLU A 172 -18.78 8.08 9.76
C GLU A 172 -19.54 9.14 10.58
N GLU A 173 -19.15 10.42 10.45
CA GLU A 173 -19.85 11.52 11.12
C GLU A 173 -21.30 11.64 10.63
N GLY A 174 -21.51 11.58 9.31
CA GLY A 174 -22.83 11.58 8.69
C GLY A 174 -23.70 10.44 9.19
N GLN A 175 -23.19 9.20 9.20
CA GLN A 175 -23.90 8.03 9.71
C GLN A 175 -24.28 8.21 11.19
N SER A 176 -23.34 8.67 12.02
CA SER A 176 -23.58 8.93 13.45
C SER A 176 -24.65 9.99 13.67
N LEU A 177 -24.59 11.09 12.91
CA LEU A 177 -25.58 12.16 12.95
C LEU A 177 -26.97 11.65 12.55
N ILE A 178 -27.06 10.95 11.42
CA ILE A 178 -28.31 10.40 10.90
C ILE A 178 -28.92 9.40 11.87
N LEU A 179 -28.14 8.47 12.42
CA LEU A 179 -28.62 7.51 13.41
C LEU A 179 -29.18 8.22 14.66
N ARG A 180 -28.50 9.27 15.14
CA ARG A 180 -28.99 10.07 16.28
C ARG A 180 -30.28 10.81 15.94
N LEU A 181 -30.40 11.38 14.74
CA LEU A 181 -31.58 12.10 14.29
C LEU A 181 -32.78 11.18 14.05
N LEU A 182 -32.56 10.02 13.43
CA LEU A 182 -33.59 8.98 13.25
C LEU A 182 -34.09 8.49 14.62
N THR A 183 -33.17 8.19 15.54
CA THR A 183 -33.53 7.77 16.91
C THR A 183 -34.42 8.80 17.60
N ARG A 184 -34.13 10.09 17.41
CA ARG A 184 -34.94 11.19 17.97
C ARG A 184 -36.30 11.33 17.30
N ARG A 185 -36.42 11.03 16.01
CA ARG A 185 -37.60 11.36 15.20
C ARG A 185 -38.63 10.24 15.11
N ILE A 186 -38.16 9.01 14.88
CA ILE A 186 -39.02 7.83 14.66
C ILE A 186 -38.87 6.78 15.76
N GLY A 187 -38.08 7.05 16.80
CA GLY A 187 -37.83 6.14 17.91
C GLY A 187 -36.68 5.16 17.62
N ASP A 188 -36.62 4.07 18.38
CA ASP A 188 -35.47 3.16 18.31
C ASP A 188 -35.33 2.50 16.93
N VAL A 189 -34.14 2.63 16.33
CA VAL A 189 -33.81 2.07 15.03
C VAL A 189 -33.29 0.65 15.23
N ALA A 190 -33.94 -0.33 14.61
CA ALA A 190 -33.56 -1.74 14.71
C ALA A 190 -32.10 -1.99 14.25
N PRO A 191 -31.36 -2.93 14.88
CA PRO A 191 -29.96 -3.21 14.55
C PRO A 191 -29.70 -3.46 13.06
N GLU A 192 -30.62 -4.14 12.38
CA GLU A 192 -30.54 -4.48 10.96
C GLU A 192 -30.58 -3.22 10.07
N LEU A 193 -31.38 -2.23 10.45
CA LEU A 193 -31.45 -0.94 9.76
C LEU A 193 -30.20 -0.09 10.06
N ARG A 194 -29.68 -0.15 11.29
CA ARG A 194 -28.41 0.51 11.62
C ARG A 194 -27.25 -0.03 10.78
N SER A 195 -27.21 -1.35 10.56
CA SER A 195 -26.20 -1.96 9.70
C SER A 195 -26.35 -1.52 8.24
N GLN A 196 -27.57 -1.37 7.74
CA GLN A 196 -27.82 -0.87 6.39
C GLN A 196 -27.38 0.58 6.23
N ILE A 197 -27.69 1.45 7.20
CA ILE A 197 -27.25 2.85 7.21
C ILE A 197 -25.73 2.97 7.23
N ARG A 198 -25.04 2.08 7.97
CA ARG A 198 -23.57 2.03 8.00
C ARG A 198 -22.92 1.60 6.67
N ALA A 199 -23.68 0.93 5.80
CA ALA A 199 -23.21 0.51 4.49
C ALA A 199 -23.51 1.53 3.38
N LEU A 200 -24.24 2.61 3.69
CA LEU A 200 -24.54 3.67 2.72
C LEU A 200 -23.29 4.48 2.39
N SER A 201 -23.18 4.87 1.12
CA SER A 201 -22.17 5.84 0.67
C SER A 201 -22.43 7.24 1.24
N LEU A 202 -21.43 8.11 1.21
CA LEU A 202 -21.57 9.51 1.65
C LEU A 202 -22.75 10.21 0.98
N VAL A 203 -22.92 10.05 -0.33
CA VAL A 203 -24.02 10.65 -1.11
C VAL A 203 -25.38 10.14 -0.63
N GLN A 204 -25.50 8.84 -0.36
CA GLN A 204 -26.74 8.25 0.16
C GLN A 204 -27.05 8.72 1.58
N ILE A 205 -26.03 8.93 2.42
CA ILE A 205 -26.20 9.48 3.78
C ILE A 205 -26.69 10.93 3.73
N GLU A 206 -26.14 11.75 2.84
CA GLU A 206 -26.59 13.12 2.62
C GLU A 206 -28.06 13.15 2.14
N ALA A 207 -28.41 12.32 1.15
CA ALA A 207 -29.78 12.18 0.67
C ALA A 207 -30.75 11.69 1.77
N LEU A 208 -30.32 10.75 2.61
CA LEU A 208 -31.10 10.31 3.77
C LEU A 208 -31.30 11.46 4.77
N GLY A 209 -30.30 12.32 4.95
CA GLY A 209 -30.39 13.52 5.77
C GLY A 209 -31.42 14.53 5.28
N GLU A 210 -31.52 14.72 3.96
CA GLU A 210 -32.53 15.59 3.34
C GLU A 210 -33.94 15.02 3.40
N ALA A 211 -34.10 13.69 3.36
CA ALA A 211 -35.39 13.00 3.45
C ALA A 211 -35.88 12.84 4.91
N LEU A 212 -34.96 12.85 5.88
CA LEU A 212 -35.26 12.67 7.30
C LEU A 212 -36.39 13.59 7.82
N PRO A 213 -36.49 14.87 7.41
CA PRO A 213 -37.59 15.76 7.76
C PRO A 213 -38.99 15.31 7.35
N ASP A 214 -39.14 14.34 6.45
CA ASP A 214 -40.45 13.83 6.01
C ASP A 214 -40.85 12.54 6.73
N PHE A 215 -39.93 11.91 7.46
CA PHE A 215 -40.21 10.65 8.16
C PHE A 215 -41.11 10.90 9.37
N LYS A 216 -42.17 10.09 9.47
CA LYS A 216 -43.19 10.12 10.52
C LYS A 216 -43.22 8.82 11.32
N GLN A 217 -42.81 7.70 10.73
CA GLN A 217 -42.82 6.37 11.34
C GLN A 217 -41.65 5.50 10.86
N PRO A 218 -41.30 4.42 11.58
CA PRO A 218 -40.22 3.51 11.18
C PRO A 218 -40.36 2.91 9.77
N ALA A 219 -41.60 2.72 9.29
CA ALA A 219 -41.85 2.20 7.95
C ALA A 219 -41.31 3.12 6.84
N ASP A 220 -41.26 4.43 7.07
CA ASP A 220 -40.78 5.40 6.06
C ASP A 220 -39.27 5.20 5.79
N LEU A 221 -38.49 4.91 6.84
CA LEU A 221 -37.08 4.57 6.73
C LEU A 221 -36.85 3.24 6.00
N VAL A 222 -37.70 2.24 6.26
CA VAL A 222 -37.61 0.93 5.59
C VAL A 222 -37.87 1.08 4.10
N ASN A 223 -38.90 1.84 3.71
CA ASN A 223 -39.22 2.09 2.31
C ASN A 223 -38.07 2.84 1.62
N TRP A 224 -37.56 3.90 2.26
CA TRP A 224 -36.45 4.68 1.71
C TRP A 224 -35.20 3.82 1.45
N LEU A 225 -34.82 2.98 2.42
CA LEU A 225 -33.67 2.07 2.29
C LEU A 225 -33.87 0.99 1.21
N GLN A 226 -35.11 0.61 0.91
CA GLN A 226 -35.43 -0.32 -0.18
C GLN A 226 -35.31 0.35 -1.55
N ASP A 227 -35.81 1.59 -1.66
CA ASP A 227 -35.78 2.35 -2.91
C ASP A 227 -34.34 2.73 -3.31
N HIS A 228 -33.43 2.89 -2.34
CA HIS A 228 -32.03 3.30 -2.57
C HIS A 228 -31.03 2.14 -2.42
N ARG A 229 -31.49 0.88 -2.52
CA ARG A 229 -30.65 -0.32 -2.36
C ARG A 229 -29.99 -0.80 -3.66
N SER A 230 -30.11 -0.05 -4.75
CA SER A 230 -29.82 -0.53 -6.12
C SER A 230 -29.06 0.46 -7.02
N GLU A 231 -28.46 1.51 -6.47
CA GLU A 231 -27.45 2.35 -7.14
C GLU A 231 -26.13 2.25 -6.38
#